data_AF-A0A372RH82-F1
#
_entry.id   AF-A0A372RH82-F1
#
_cell.length_a   1.000
_cell.length_b   1.000
_cell.length_c   1.000
_cell.angle_alpha   90.00
_cell.angle_beta   90.00
_cell.angle_gamma   90.00
#
_symmetry.space_group_name_H-M   'P 1'
#
loop_
_entity.id
_entity.type
_entity.pdbx_description
1 polymer ?
#
loop_
_entity_poly.entity_id
_entity_poly.type
_entity_poly.pdbx_seq_one_letter_code
_entity_poly.pdbx_strand_id
1 'polypeptide(L)'
;MIQRYAIAQRLQVDFDSSSSESSSSRLSDSSLEENRNRFKRVFNSLKEVGDTMDYAFETVRHEIRQLTGEKIGKETVKNFYYGEGDPKFRIVMLIMGWVDSKEFSGSANNNAE
;
A
#
# COMPACT_ATOMS: atom_id res chain seq x y z
N MET A 1 -1.30 -74.80 3.16
CA MET A 1 -1.86 -74.06 4.32
C MET A 1 -0.77 -73.22 4.93
N ILE A 2 -0.75 -71.91 4.66
CA ILE A 2 0.11 -70.94 5.37
C ILE A 2 -0.75 -69.69 5.56
N GLN A 3 -1.20 -69.48 6.79
CA GLN A 3 -1.80 -68.23 7.25
C GLN A 3 -0.70 -67.18 7.37
N ARG A 4 -0.89 -66.02 6.75
CA ARG A 4 -0.04 -64.84 6.98
C ARG A 4 -0.91 -63.72 7.54
N TYR A 5 -0.55 -63.31 8.74
CA TYR A 5 -1.17 -62.22 9.49
C TYR A 5 -1.06 -60.89 8.75
N ALA A 6 -2.13 -60.11 8.78
CA ALA A 6 -2.17 -58.75 8.26
C ALA A 6 -1.54 -57.78 9.27
N ILE A 7 -0.62 -56.93 8.80
CA ILE A 7 -0.13 -55.76 9.55
C ILE A 7 -0.84 -54.53 8.96
N ALA A 8 -1.74 -53.94 9.74
CA ALA A 8 -2.36 -52.66 9.40
C ALA A 8 -1.36 -51.52 9.65
N GLN A 9 -0.92 -50.86 8.59
CA GLN A 9 -0.28 -49.54 8.68
C GLN A 9 -1.34 -48.47 8.42
N ARG A 10 -1.85 -47.85 9.50
CA ARG A 10 -2.55 -46.57 9.41
C ARG A 10 -1.50 -45.47 9.49
N LEU A 11 -0.98 -45.07 8.34
CA LEU A 11 -0.32 -43.76 8.21
C LEU A 11 -1.37 -42.84 7.60
N GLN A 12 -2.12 -42.19 8.48
CA GLN A 12 -3.02 -41.11 8.13
C GLN A 12 -2.14 -39.90 7.86
N VAL A 13 -1.67 -39.80 6.62
CA VAL A 13 -1.13 -38.56 6.09
C VAL A 13 -2.37 -37.76 5.75
N ASP A 14 -2.81 -36.91 6.68
CA ASP A 14 -3.81 -35.89 6.38
C ASP A 14 -3.14 -34.93 5.37
N PHE A 15 -3.32 -35.26 4.10
CA PHE A 15 -3.12 -34.35 2.98
C PHE A 15 -4.28 -33.38 3.01
N ASP A 16 -4.22 -32.43 3.96
CA ASP A 16 -5.11 -31.30 3.95
C ASP A 16 -4.84 -30.54 2.66
N SER A 17 -5.82 -30.66 1.78
CA SER A 17 -5.82 -30.08 0.46
C SER A 17 -5.56 -28.59 0.59
N SER A 18 -4.45 -28.19 -0.01
CA SER A 18 -4.13 -26.82 -0.36
C SER A 18 -5.39 -26.03 -0.73
N SER A 19 -5.70 -25.04 0.09
CA SER A 19 -6.21 -23.77 -0.39
C SER A 19 -5.33 -22.68 0.22
N SER A 20 -4.04 -22.74 -0.12
CA SER A 20 -3.24 -21.53 -0.31
C SER A 20 -3.79 -20.80 -1.55
N GLU A 21 -5.05 -20.36 -1.45
CA GLU A 21 -5.70 -19.52 -2.42
C GLU A 21 -5.13 -18.12 -2.23
N SER A 22 -4.13 -17.86 -3.08
CA SER A 22 -3.51 -16.58 -3.33
C SER A 22 -2.60 -16.07 -2.22
N SER A 23 -1.29 -16.12 -2.48
CA SER A 23 -0.42 -14.98 -2.21
C SER A 23 -0.99 -13.76 -2.92
N SER A 24 -2.12 -13.25 -2.43
CA SER A 24 -2.66 -11.98 -2.82
C SER A 24 -1.65 -11.00 -2.26
N SER A 25 -1.00 -10.25 -3.14
CA SER A 25 -0.08 -9.15 -2.82
C SER A 25 -0.81 -7.98 -2.16
N ARG A 26 -1.73 -8.28 -1.24
CA ARG A 26 -2.43 -7.36 -0.37
C ARG A 26 -1.42 -7.00 0.71
N LEU A 27 -1.16 -5.70 0.82
CA LEU A 27 -0.39 -5.18 1.93
C LEU A 27 -1.09 -5.60 3.22
N SER A 28 -0.32 -6.00 4.22
CA SER A 28 -0.86 -6.16 5.57
C SER A 28 -1.50 -4.84 6.01
N ASP A 29 -2.58 -4.92 6.78
CA ASP A 29 -3.30 -3.74 7.27
C ASP A 29 -2.37 -2.76 8.00
N SER A 30 -1.39 -3.28 8.75
CA SER A 30 -0.37 -2.48 9.44
C SER A 30 0.50 -1.66 8.48
N SER A 31 0.96 -2.26 7.38
CA SER A 31 1.78 -1.59 6.37
C SER A 31 0.98 -0.55 5.59
N LEU A 32 -0.30 -0.83 5.32
CA LEU A 32 -1.18 0.14 4.68
C LEU A 32 -1.43 1.36 5.58
N GLU A 33 -1.68 1.12 6.87
CA GLU A 33 -1.90 2.19 7.85
C GLU A 33 -0.65 3.07 8.03
N GLU A 34 0.53 2.47 8.10
CA GLU A 34 1.80 3.20 8.11
C GLU A 34 1.96 4.10 6.87
N ASN A 35 1.68 3.55 5.68
CA ASN A 35 1.75 4.30 4.42
C ASN A 35 0.78 5.49 4.40
N ARG A 36 -0.45 5.30 4.92
CA ARG A 36 -1.43 6.38 5.07
C ARG A 36 -0.93 7.48 6.01
N ASN A 37 -0.30 7.10 7.11
CA ASN A 37 0.22 8.06 8.08
C ASN A 37 1.40 8.87 7.52
N ARG A 38 2.31 8.23 6.79
CA ARG A 38 3.38 8.94 6.05
C ARG A 38 2.80 9.93 5.04
N PHE A 39 1.84 9.49 4.25
CA PHE A 39 1.16 10.35 3.28
C PHE A 39 0.49 11.54 3.95
N LYS A 40 -0.31 11.34 5.01
CA LYS A 40 -0.97 12.42 5.76
C LYS A 40 0.03 13.44 6.27
N ARG A 41 1.18 12.99 6.82
CA ARG A 41 2.22 13.89 7.34
C ARG A 41 2.77 14.79 6.24
N VAL A 42 3.21 14.21 5.11
CA VAL A 42 3.74 14.96 3.97
C VAL A 42 2.70 15.88 3.35
N PHE A 43 1.48 15.36 3.16
CA PHE A 43 0.36 16.12 2.64
C PHE A 43 0.06 17.35 3.50
N ASN A 44 -0.09 17.15 4.81
CA ASN A 44 -0.39 18.22 5.74
C ASN A 44 0.76 19.24 5.89
N SER A 45 2.02 18.84 5.68
CA SER A 45 3.15 19.77 5.68
C SER A 45 3.25 20.62 4.42
N LEU A 46 2.77 20.12 3.29
CA LEU A 46 2.80 20.83 2.01
C LEU A 46 1.53 21.66 1.76
N LYS A 47 0.43 21.30 2.40
CA LYS A 47 -0.82 22.05 2.32
C LYS A 47 -0.65 23.43 2.95
N GLU A 48 -0.87 24.49 2.18
CA GLU A 48 -0.80 25.85 2.71
C GLU A 48 -2.04 26.19 3.58
N VAL A 49 -1.86 27.14 4.51
CA VAL A 49 -2.94 27.68 5.33
C VAL A 49 -3.83 28.54 4.45
N GLY A 50 -4.96 27.98 4.01
CA GLY A 50 -5.91 28.63 3.11
C GLY A 50 -6.30 27.76 1.92
N ASP A 51 -5.49 26.75 1.60
CA ASP A 51 -5.82 25.81 0.53
C ASP A 51 -7.05 24.97 0.89
N THR A 52 -7.97 24.89 -0.08
CA THR A 52 -9.05 23.91 -0.02
C THR A 52 -8.46 22.50 -0.14
N MET A 53 -9.02 21.55 0.59
CA MET A 53 -8.59 20.14 0.48
C MET A 53 -8.72 19.64 -0.96
N ASP A 54 -9.73 20.11 -1.69
CA ASP A 54 -9.97 19.72 -3.08
C ASP A 54 -8.81 20.14 -3.99
N TYR A 55 -8.34 21.38 -3.86
CA TYR A 55 -7.18 21.88 -4.58
C TYR A 55 -5.90 21.13 -4.19
N ALA A 56 -5.69 20.85 -2.90
CA ALA A 56 -4.52 20.08 -2.45
C ALA A 56 -4.51 18.65 -3.03
N PHE A 57 -5.66 17.96 -3.06
CA PHE A 57 -5.76 16.63 -3.70
C PHE A 57 -5.55 16.69 -5.22
N GLU A 58 -6.04 17.75 -5.86
CA GLU A 58 -5.80 18.03 -7.27
C GLU A 58 -4.30 18.17 -7.57
N THR A 59 -3.58 18.94 -6.75
CA THR A 59 -2.13 19.11 -6.87
C THR A 59 -1.39 17.79 -6.74
N VAL A 60 -1.68 16.98 -5.71
CA VAL A 60 -1.03 15.68 -5.51
C VAL A 60 -1.23 14.75 -6.71
N ARG A 61 -2.47 14.64 -7.23
CA ARG A 61 -2.73 13.77 -8.38
C ARG A 61 -1.96 14.25 -9.63
N HIS A 62 -1.81 15.56 -9.79
CA HIS A 62 -1.08 16.16 -10.90
C HIS A 62 0.42 15.89 -10.78
N GLU A 63 0.99 16.01 -9.59
CA GLU A 63 2.39 15.70 -9.34
C GLU A 63 2.70 14.21 -9.52
N ILE A 64 1.83 13.31 -9.03
CA ILE A 64 1.96 11.86 -9.29
C ILE A 64 2.01 11.59 -10.80
N ARG A 65 1.14 12.24 -11.58
CA ARG A 65 1.15 12.13 -13.05
C ARG A 65 2.46 12.64 -13.67
N GLN A 66 3.03 13.72 -13.15
CA GLN A 66 4.31 14.23 -13.65
C GLN A 66 5.47 13.30 -13.32
N LEU A 67 5.48 12.72 -12.11
CA LEU A 67 6.52 11.81 -11.65
C LEU A 67 6.49 10.45 -12.37
N THR A 68 5.30 9.90 -12.61
CA THR A 68 5.14 8.50 -13.04
C THR A 68 4.56 8.36 -14.45
N GLY A 69 3.98 9.42 -15.01
CA GLY A 69 3.17 9.37 -16.23
C GLY A 69 1.77 8.78 -16.01
N GLU A 70 1.49 8.21 -14.84
CA GLU A 70 0.22 7.54 -14.56
C GLU A 70 -0.87 8.50 -14.09
N LYS A 71 -2.11 8.24 -14.51
CA LYS A 71 -3.28 9.02 -14.09
C LYS A 71 -4.02 8.28 -12.99
N ILE A 72 -4.16 8.95 -11.84
CA ILE A 72 -5.05 8.51 -10.76
C ILE A 72 -6.17 9.53 -10.54
N GLY A 73 -7.30 9.07 -10.01
CA GLY A 73 -8.43 9.94 -9.70
C GLY A 73 -8.17 10.79 -8.47
N LYS A 74 -8.72 12.02 -8.44
CA LYS A 74 -8.71 12.86 -7.22
C LYS A 74 -9.36 12.14 -6.04
N GLU A 75 -10.49 11.48 -6.29
CA GLU A 75 -11.20 10.70 -5.26
C GLU A 75 -10.32 9.57 -4.71
N THR A 76 -9.45 8.97 -5.54
CA THR A 76 -8.52 7.95 -5.08
C THR A 76 -7.53 8.52 -4.06
N VAL A 77 -6.99 9.71 -4.30
CA VAL A 77 -6.07 10.40 -3.37
C VAL A 77 -6.82 10.78 -2.08
N LYS A 78 -8.03 11.31 -2.22
CA LYS A 78 -8.89 11.67 -1.09
C LYS A 78 -9.23 10.45 -0.21
N ASN A 79 -9.63 9.34 -0.81
CA ASN A 79 -9.96 8.12 -0.08
C ASN A 79 -8.71 7.58 0.64
N PHE A 80 -7.55 7.65 0.00
CA PHE A 80 -6.29 7.29 0.65
C PHE A 80 -5.99 8.18 1.87
N TYR A 81 -6.25 9.50 1.78
CA TYR A 81 -6.12 10.43 2.90
C TYR A 81 -7.05 10.09 4.07
N TYR A 82 -8.33 9.90 3.81
CA TYR A 82 -9.31 9.62 4.87
C TYR A 82 -9.30 8.16 5.35
N GLY A 83 -8.48 7.31 4.72
CA GLY A 83 -8.39 5.89 5.04
C GLY A 83 -9.60 5.08 4.56
N GLU A 84 -10.31 5.57 3.56
CA GLU A 84 -11.51 4.95 3.01
C GLU A 84 -11.15 3.88 1.97
N GLY A 85 -11.77 2.70 2.12
CA GLY A 85 -11.60 1.57 1.21
C GLY A 85 -10.25 0.84 1.31
N ASP A 86 -10.07 -0.14 0.43
CA ASP A 86 -8.85 -0.94 0.29
C ASP A 86 -8.16 -0.58 -1.05
N PRO A 87 -7.13 0.28 -1.05
CA PRO A 87 -6.48 0.72 -2.27
C PRO A 87 -5.68 -0.42 -2.89
N LYS A 88 -5.78 -0.58 -4.22
CA LYS A 88 -4.95 -1.54 -4.95
C LYS A 88 -3.46 -1.24 -4.72
N PHE A 89 -2.63 -2.28 -4.68
CA PHE A 89 -1.18 -2.16 -4.49
C PHE A 89 -0.52 -1.11 -5.39
N ARG A 90 -0.90 -1.04 -6.68
CA ARG A 90 -0.41 -0.04 -7.62
C ARG A 90 -0.70 1.40 -7.18
N ILE A 91 -1.89 1.66 -6.64
CA ILE A 91 -2.26 2.99 -6.12
C ILE A 91 -1.36 3.36 -4.94
N VAL A 92 -1.15 2.42 -4.02
CA VAL A 92 -0.25 2.63 -2.88
C VAL A 92 1.16 2.96 -3.38
N MET A 93 1.67 2.21 -4.34
CA MET A 93 3.00 2.44 -4.91
C MET A 93 3.15 3.84 -5.54
N LEU A 94 2.16 4.29 -6.32
CA LEU A 94 2.19 5.64 -6.92
C LEU A 94 2.18 6.75 -5.86
N ILE A 95 1.34 6.60 -4.83
CA ILE A 95 1.25 7.57 -3.75
C ILE A 95 2.54 7.58 -2.92
N MET A 96 3.08 6.42 -2.58
CA MET A 96 4.32 6.34 -1.80
C MET A 96 5.53 6.84 -2.60
N GLY A 97 5.59 6.62 -3.91
CA GLY A 97 6.62 7.22 -4.77
C GLY A 97 6.58 8.75 -4.74
N TRP A 98 5.39 9.35 -4.67
CA TRP A 98 5.25 10.79 -4.46
C TRP A 98 5.67 11.21 -3.04
N VAL A 99 5.25 10.48 -2.00
CA VAL A 99 5.66 10.74 -0.60
C VAL A 99 7.17 10.75 -0.47
N ASP A 100 7.84 9.72 -1.00
CA ASP A 100 9.29 9.59 -1.01
C ASP A 100 9.92 10.80 -1.70
N SER A 101 9.42 11.20 -2.88
CA SER A 101 9.94 12.37 -3.62
C SER A 101 9.89 13.68 -2.82
N LYS A 102 8.89 13.84 -1.95
CA LYS A 102 8.73 15.04 -1.12
C LYS A 102 9.60 14.99 0.13
N GLU A 103 9.69 13.83 0.78
CA GLU A 103 10.57 13.63 1.95
C GLU A 103 12.04 13.86 1.58
N PHE A 104 12.49 13.44 0.38
CA PHE A 104 13.84 13.72 -0.10
C PHE A 104 14.06 15.19 -0.47
N SER A 105 13.06 15.86 -1.07
CA SER A 105 13.18 17.28 -1.43
C SER A 105 13.33 18.20 -0.21
N GLY A 106 12.72 17.85 0.92
CA GLY A 106 12.84 18.60 2.17
C GLY A 106 14.21 18.49 2.85
N SER A 107 14.97 17.41 2.58
CA SER A 107 16.29 17.18 3.20
C SER A 107 17.41 18.01 2.57
N ALA A 108 17.24 18.53 1.34
CA ALA A 108 18.30 19.26 0.64
C ALA A 108 18.41 20.75 1.08
N ASN A 109 17.48 21.26 1.88
CA ASN A 109 17.42 22.67 2.28
C ASN A 109 18.16 23.02 3.58
N ASN A 110 18.94 22.09 4.14
CA ASN A 110 19.61 22.29 5.45
C ASN A 110 21.07 22.78 5.36
N ASN A 111 21.52 23.34 4.23
CA ASN A 111 22.92 23.80 4.08
C ASN A 111 23.06 25.14 3.33
N ALA A 112 22.30 26.15 3.76
CA ALA A 112 22.58 27.53 3.40
C ALA A 112 22.80 28.34 4.70
N GLU A 113 23.97 28.17 5.31
CA GLU A 113 24.55 29.10 6.28
C GLU A 113 25.83 29.68 5.69
#